data_AF-D1JFL1-F1
#
_entry.id   AF-D1JFL1-F1
#
_cell.length_a   1.000
_cell.length_b   1.000
_cell.length_c   1.000
_cell.angle_alpha   90.00
_cell.angle_beta   90.00
_cell.angle_gamma   90.00
#
_symmetry.space_group_name_H-M   'P 1'
#
loop_
_entity.id
_entity.type
_entity.pdbx_description
1 polymer ?
#
loop_
_entity_poly.entity_id
_entity_poly.type
_entity_poly.pdbx_seq_one_letter_code
_entity_poly.pdbx_strand_id
1 'polypeptide(L)'
;MLIKYWDHRYSMGHMALFSIGRLLYYVRKIDEATARVLLNRTEKTHAEKILASSDLGAIGWLFHHVSVIEEATARDLFNRTKKTYAKKIIASTDPMAIGWLLNSVRKMEEKTARDLFNRTKKTYAKKIIASTDPMAIGWLLNSVRKMEEKTARFLLNKTKKTYAKKIIASTDPEAIGRLLDSVREIKEGTARVLLSEIQDTIAEKIKASTSPELIKSLLDSISKIDNKTAKRLKKETKFKSEEK
;
A
#
# COMPACT_ATOMS: atom_id res chain seq x y z
N MET A 1 -4.81 -1.70 -12.56
CA MET A 1 -4.30 -2.77 -11.68
C MET A 1 -4.74 -2.66 -10.21
N LEU A 2 -5.03 -1.48 -9.65
CA LEU A 2 -5.44 -1.32 -8.24
C LEU A 2 -6.82 -1.92 -7.86
N ILE A 3 -7.69 -2.25 -8.82
CA ILE A 3 -9.09 -2.66 -8.56
C ILE A 3 -9.18 -4.10 -8.03
N LYS A 4 -8.28 -5.02 -8.45
CA LYS A 4 -8.34 -6.44 -8.05
C LYS A 4 -8.01 -6.69 -6.57
N TYR A 5 -7.30 -5.77 -5.91
CA TYR A 5 -6.84 -5.96 -4.53
C TYR A 5 -7.90 -5.62 -3.46
N TRP A 6 -9.02 -5.00 -3.84
CA TRP A 6 -9.99 -4.43 -2.88
C TRP A 6 -11.32 -5.18 -2.79
N ASP A 7 -11.58 -6.15 -3.67
CA ASP A 7 -12.92 -6.72 -3.85
C ASP A 7 -13.30 -7.79 -2.79
N HIS A 8 -12.35 -8.30 -2.00
CA HIS A 8 -12.58 -9.45 -1.11
C HIS A 8 -12.65 -9.16 0.40
N ARG A 9 -12.70 -7.90 0.87
CA ARG A 9 -12.44 -7.59 2.29
C ARG A 9 -13.49 -6.79 3.10
N TYR A 10 -14.75 -6.64 2.68
CA TYR A 10 -15.67 -5.72 3.39
C TYR A 10 -17.06 -6.27 3.75
N SER A 11 -17.40 -6.24 5.05
CA SER A 11 -18.75 -6.47 5.58
C SER A 11 -19.56 -5.16 5.63
N MET A 12 -20.89 -5.27 5.76
CA MET A 12 -21.90 -4.23 5.46
C MET A 12 -21.69 -2.82 6.06
N GLY A 13 -20.97 -2.65 7.17
CA GLY A 13 -20.67 -1.32 7.74
C GLY A 13 -19.54 -0.55 7.02
N HIS A 14 -18.64 -1.27 6.35
CA HIS A 14 -17.46 -0.72 5.65
C HIS A 14 -17.80 -0.17 4.26
N MET A 15 -18.98 -0.49 3.75
CA MET A 15 -19.36 -0.25 2.36
C MET A 15 -19.63 1.23 2.04
N ALA A 16 -20.04 2.05 3.02
CA ALA A 16 -20.56 3.38 2.74
C ALA A 16 -19.51 4.33 2.12
N LEU A 17 -18.34 4.46 2.74
CA LEU A 17 -17.29 5.38 2.25
C LEU A 17 -16.64 4.89 0.96
N PHE A 18 -16.39 3.59 0.86
CA PHE A 18 -15.80 3.01 -0.33
C PHE A 18 -16.75 3.11 -1.53
N SER A 19 -18.05 2.83 -1.33
CA SER A 19 -19.07 2.95 -2.38
C SER A 19 -19.25 4.39 -2.84
N ILE A 20 -19.22 5.36 -1.93
CA ILE A 20 -19.25 6.79 -2.28
C ILE A 20 -18.04 7.15 -3.15
N GLY A 21 -16.82 6.82 -2.71
CA GLY A 21 -15.63 7.13 -3.50
C GLY A 21 -15.63 6.44 -4.87
N ARG A 22 -16.13 5.20 -4.96
CA ARG A 22 -16.29 4.45 -6.22
C ARG A 22 -17.35 5.07 -7.13
N LEU A 23 -18.47 5.52 -6.58
CA LEU A 23 -19.52 6.22 -7.32
C LEU A 23 -18.99 7.55 -7.88
N LEU A 24 -18.33 8.36 -7.04
CA LEU A 24 -17.67 9.60 -7.47
C LEU A 24 -16.65 9.35 -8.59
N TYR A 25 -15.86 8.26 -8.48
CA TYR A 25 -14.91 7.87 -9.52
C TYR A 25 -15.58 7.58 -10.86
N TYR A 26 -16.63 6.75 -10.88
CA TYR A 26 -17.30 6.36 -12.12
C TYR A 26 -18.09 7.51 -12.73
N VAL A 27 -18.84 8.26 -11.91
CA VAL A 27 -19.62 9.40 -12.39
C VAL A 27 -18.68 10.44 -13.01
N ARG A 28 -17.55 10.77 -12.35
CA ARG A 28 -16.57 11.71 -12.90
C ARG A 28 -15.97 11.27 -14.23
N LYS A 29 -15.83 9.96 -14.45
CA LYS A 29 -15.36 9.42 -15.74
C LYS A 29 -16.37 9.59 -16.88
N ILE A 30 -17.64 9.74 -16.54
CA ILE A 30 -18.74 9.95 -17.50
C ILE A 30 -18.96 11.44 -17.69
N ASP A 31 -19.15 12.18 -16.59
CA ASP A 31 -19.39 13.61 -16.55
C ASP A 31 -18.90 14.24 -15.24
N GLU A 32 -17.99 15.20 -15.35
CA GLU A 32 -17.40 15.90 -14.22
C GLU A 32 -18.40 16.80 -13.51
N ALA A 33 -19.31 17.44 -14.24
CA ALA A 33 -20.33 18.32 -13.66
C ALA A 33 -21.29 17.54 -12.75
N THR A 34 -21.77 16.38 -13.23
CA THR A 34 -22.59 15.46 -12.43
C THR A 34 -21.86 14.96 -11.20
N ALA A 35 -20.55 14.68 -11.30
CA ALA A 35 -19.75 14.26 -10.15
C ALA A 35 -19.68 15.35 -9.07
N ARG A 36 -19.56 16.62 -9.46
CA ARG A 36 -19.59 17.77 -8.54
C ARG A 36 -20.95 17.95 -7.88
N VAL A 37 -22.04 17.82 -8.64
CA VAL A 37 -23.42 17.85 -8.09
C VAL A 37 -23.62 16.74 -7.06
N LEU A 38 -23.16 15.52 -7.37
CA LEU A 38 -23.23 14.38 -6.47
C LEU A 38 -22.39 14.60 -5.21
N LEU A 39 -21.18 15.13 -5.35
CA LEU A 39 -20.31 15.49 -4.23
C LEU A 39 -21.02 16.46 -3.29
N ASN A 40 -21.57 17.57 -3.81
CA ASN A 40 -22.26 18.59 -3.00
C ASN A 40 -23.51 18.03 -2.30
N ARG A 41 -24.25 17.12 -2.94
CA ARG A 41 -25.41 16.45 -2.33
C ARG A 41 -25.03 15.54 -1.17
N THR A 42 -23.86 14.92 -1.23
CA THR A 42 -23.40 13.92 -0.24
C THR A 42 -22.45 14.50 0.81
N GLU A 43 -21.93 15.71 0.56
CA GLU A 43 -20.93 16.42 1.35
C GLU A 43 -21.23 16.45 2.85
N LYS A 44 -22.46 16.85 3.19
CA LYS A 44 -22.88 17.05 4.58
C LYS A 44 -22.61 15.82 5.47
N THR A 45 -22.70 14.62 4.89
CA THR A 45 -22.54 13.35 5.63
C THR A 45 -21.12 12.77 5.55
N HIS A 46 -20.23 13.28 4.70
CA HIS A 46 -18.90 12.69 4.51
C HIS A 46 -18.06 12.76 5.79
N ALA A 47 -18.05 13.92 6.47
CA ALA A 47 -17.29 14.08 7.70
C ALA A 47 -17.78 13.10 8.79
N GLU A 48 -19.10 13.00 8.98
CA GLU A 48 -19.72 12.07 9.93
C GLU A 48 -19.34 10.61 9.63
N LYS A 49 -19.42 10.21 8.36
CA LYS A 49 -19.04 8.87 7.91
C LYS A 49 -17.55 8.59 8.12
N ILE A 50 -16.66 9.56 7.88
CA ILE A 50 -15.22 9.44 8.18
C ILE A 50 -14.99 9.30 9.69
N LEU A 51 -15.68 10.10 10.51
CA LEU A 51 -15.58 10.05 11.96
C LEU A 51 -16.00 8.68 12.49
N ALA A 52 -17.09 8.11 11.97
CA ALA A 52 -17.60 6.79 12.34
C ALA A 52 -16.75 5.62 11.80
N SER A 53 -16.14 5.76 10.62
CA SER A 53 -15.45 4.65 9.95
C SER A 53 -14.10 4.30 10.60
N SER A 54 -13.85 3.02 10.87
CA SER A 54 -12.53 2.51 11.25
C SER A 54 -11.63 2.19 10.04
N ASP A 55 -12.18 2.27 8.84
CA ASP A 55 -11.54 1.85 7.60
C ASP A 55 -10.69 2.97 7.00
N LEU A 56 -9.38 2.90 7.25
CA LEU A 56 -8.42 3.87 6.73
C LEU A 56 -8.30 3.84 5.20
N GLY A 57 -8.56 2.69 4.59
CA GLY A 57 -8.50 2.52 3.15
C GLY A 57 -9.64 3.26 2.48
N ALA A 58 -10.86 3.05 2.96
CA ALA A 58 -12.05 3.76 2.48
C ALA A 58 -11.97 5.28 2.72
N ILE A 59 -11.42 5.70 3.87
CA ILE A 59 -11.16 7.13 4.14
C ILE A 59 -10.16 7.70 3.12
N GLY A 60 -9.03 7.02 2.90
CA GLY A 60 -8.03 7.46 1.92
C GLY A 60 -8.55 7.50 0.48
N TRP A 61 -9.37 6.52 0.10
CA TRP A 61 -10.01 6.44 -1.21
C TRP A 61 -11.00 7.58 -1.45
N LEU A 62 -11.85 7.87 -0.46
CA LEU A 62 -12.75 9.03 -0.50
C LEU A 62 -11.95 10.33 -0.69
N PHE A 63 -10.91 10.57 0.13
CA PHE A 63 -10.10 11.79 -0.01
C PHE A 63 -9.50 11.94 -1.39
N HIS A 64 -8.98 10.85 -1.96
CA HIS A 64 -8.44 10.89 -3.31
C HIS A 64 -9.49 11.35 -4.31
N HIS A 65 -10.69 10.74 -4.33
CA HIS A 65 -11.71 11.09 -5.31
C HIS A 65 -12.33 12.46 -5.08
N VAL A 66 -12.57 12.85 -3.83
CA VAL A 66 -13.03 14.21 -3.52
C VAL A 66 -11.98 15.22 -3.97
N SER A 67 -10.69 15.00 -3.68
CA SER A 67 -9.63 15.95 -4.07
C SER A 67 -9.46 16.13 -5.58
N VAL A 68 -9.79 15.09 -6.37
CA VAL A 68 -9.74 15.15 -7.83
C VAL A 68 -10.94 15.88 -8.42
N ILE A 69 -12.09 15.91 -7.72
CA ILE A 69 -13.29 16.64 -8.14
C ILE A 69 -13.23 18.09 -7.65
N GLU A 70 -12.93 18.28 -6.37
CA GLU A 70 -12.91 19.57 -5.70
C GLU A 70 -11.95 19.56 -4.49
N GLU A 71 -10.79 20.20 -4.66
CA GLU A 71 -9.74 20.23 -3.63
C GLU A 71 -10.20 20.95 -2.35
N ALA A 72 -10.97 22.03 -2.48
CA ALA A 72 -11.48 22.79 -1.35
C ALA A 72 -12.35 21.93 -0.41
N THR A 73 -13.27 21.15 -0.98
CA THR A 73 -14.10 20.18 -0.23
C THR A 73 -13.25 19.11 0.44
N ALA A 74 -12.25 18.56 -0.26
CA ALA A 74 -11.34 17.59 0.35
C ALA A 74 -10.61 18.17 1.56
N ARG A 75 -10.20 19.45 1.47
CA ARG A 75 -9.49 20.17 2.52
C ARG A 75 -10.39 20.51 3.71
N ASP A 76 -11.65 20.87 3.49
CA ASP A 76 -12.66 21.02 4.55
C ASP A 76 -12.85 19.70 5.31
N LEU A 77 -13.15 18.62 4.58
CA LEU A 77 -13.33 17.29 5.18
C LEU A 77 -12.11 16.86 5.98
N PHE A 78 -10.91 17.10 5.45
CA PHE A 78 -9.66 16.81 6.12
C PHE A 78 -9.55 17.59 7.43
N ASN A 79 -9.78 18.90 7.42
CA ASN A 79 -9.70 19.73 8.63
C ASN A 79 -10.69 19.30 9.72
N ARG A 80 -11.90 18.89 9.33
CA ARG A 80 -12.94 18.42 10.25
C ARG A 80 -12.62 17.07 10.90
N THR A 81 -11.83 16.23 10.24
CA THR A 81 -11.66 14.82 10.63
C THR A 81 -10.24 14.44 11.07
N LYS A 82 -9.22 15.26 10.75
CA LYS A 82 -7.79 14.96 10.98
C LYS A 82 -7.40 14.63 12.41
N LYS A 83 -8.13 15.16 13.40
CA LYS A 83 -7.90 14.88 14.83
C LYS A 83 -8.11 13.40 15.19
N THR A 84 -8.86 12.64 14.38
CA THR A 84 -9.18 11.22 14.65
C THR A 84 -8.17 10.23 14.08
N TYR A 85 -7.33 10.63 13.12
CA TYR A 85 -6.51 9.68 12.35
C TYR A 85 -5.47 8.96 13.19
N ALA A 86 -4.88 9.62 14.19
CA ALA A 86 -3.90 8.97 15.05
C ALA A 86 -4.52 7.76 15.78
N LYS A 87 -5.72 7.93 16.35
CA LYS A 87 -6.47 6.85 17.00
C LYS A 87 -6.80 5.73 16.00
N LYS A 88 -7.25 6.08 14.79
CA LYS A 88 -7.58 5.10 13.75
C LYS A 88 -6.34 4.33 13.25
N ILE A 89 -5.19 4.97 13.08
CA ILE A 89 -3.92 4.29 12.75
C ILE A 89 -3.49 3.35 13.87
N ILE A 90 -3.58 3.77 15.13
CA ILE A 90 -3.21 2.92 16.26
C ILE A 90 -4.07 1.65 16.27
N ALA A 91 -5.39 1.78 16.06
CA ALA A 91 -6.33 0.66 16.01
C ALA A 91 -6.22 -0.23 14.76
N SER A 92 -5.87 0.34 13.60
CA SER A 92 -5.85 -0.40 12.33
C SER A 92 -4.83 -1.53 12.31
N THR A 93 -5.20 -2.69 11.81
CA THR A 93 -4.29 -3.83 11.61
C THR A 93 -3.69 -3.87 10.20
N ASP A 94 -4.19 -3.05 9.27
CA ASP A 94 -3.81 -3.08 7.84
C ASP A 94 -2.67 -2.07 7.56
N PRO A 95 -1.43 -2.54 7.26
CA PRO A 95 -0.31 -1.67 6.92
C PRO A 95 -0.51 -0.87 5.62
N MET A 96 -1.19 -1.45 4.63
CA MET A 96 -1.45 -0.79 3.34
C MET A 96 -2.33 0.42 3.59
N ALA A 97 -3.44 0.24 4.31
CA ALA A 97 -4.39 1.29 4.61
C ALA A 97 -3.74 2.44 5.40
N ILE A 98 -2.82 2.12 6.33
CA ILE A 98 -2.03 3.12 7.05
C ILE A 98 -1.11 3.88 6.10
N GLY A 99 -0.36 3.20 5.24
CA GLY A 99 0.52 3.84 4.27
C GLY A 99 -0.24 4.74 3.28
N TRP A 100 -1.41 4.30 2.82
CA TRP A 100 -2.33 5.12 2.02
C TRP A 100 -2.76 6.38 2.75
N LEU A 101 -3.25 6.28 3.98
CA LEU A 101 -3.66 7.45 4.76
C LEU A 101 -2.50 8.42 4.97
N LEU A 102 -1.31 7.95 5.35
CA LEU A 102 -0.14 8.81 5.53
C LEU A 102 0.20 9.57 4.24
N ASN A 103 0.18 8.90 3.10
CA ASN A 103 0.45 9.53 1.81
C ASN A 103 -0.64 10.55 1.43
N SER A 104 -1.92 10.24 1.66
CA SER A 104 -3.04 11.16 1.39
C SER A 104 -2.94 12.40 2.28
N VAL A 105 -2.69 12.23 3.59
CA VAL A 105 -2.51 13.34 4.53
C VAL A 105 -1.30 14.18 4.15
N ARG A 106 -0.17 13.57 3.76
CA ARG A 106 1.03 14.31 3.31
C ARG A 106 0.78 15.17 2.08
N LYS A 107 -0.04 14.69 1.13
CA LYS A 107 -0.43 15.48 -0.05
C LYS A 107 -1.30 16.68 0.30
N MET A 108 -2.13 16.59 1.35
CA MET A 108 -3.00 17.68 1.80
C MET A 108 -2.28 18.67 2.71
N GLU A 109 -1.54 18.18 3.71
CA GLU A 109 -0.86 19.01 4.70
C GLU A 109 0.35 18.26 5.31
N GLU A 110 1.56 18.63 4.91
CA GLU A 110 2.79 17.94 5.33
C GLU A 110 3.02 17.98 6.85
N LYS A 111 2.74 19.12 7.51
CA LYS A 111 2.90 19.28 8.96
C LYS A 111 2.00 18.30 9.73
N THR A 112 0.71 18.24 9.39
CA THR A 112 -0.20 17.25 9.99
C THR A 112 0.25 15.82 9.72
N ALA A 113 0.76 15.50 8.53
CA ALA A 113 1.30 14.17 8.24
C ALA A 113 2.47 13.82 9.16
N ARG A 114 3.38 14.78 9.40
CA ARG A 114 4.54 14.63 10.30
C ARG A 114 4.10 14.38 11.74
N ASP A 115 3.13 15.14 12.22
CA ASP A 115 2.58 14.98 13.58
C ASP A 115 1.89 13.63 13.74
N LEU A 116 1.07 13.24 12.76
CA LEU A 116 0.42 11.94 12.72
C LEU A 116 1.44 10.79 12.73
N PHE A 117 2.46 10.89 11.89
CA PHE A 117 3.55 9.92 11.80
C PHE A 117 4.29 9.80 13.14
N ASN A 118 4.68 10.90 13.76
CA ASN A 118 5.41 10.89 15.03
C ASN A 118 4.60 10.26 16.16
N ARG A 119 3.29 10.51 16.21
CA ARG A 119 2.38 9.92 17.21
C ARG A 119 2.18 8.42 17.04
N THR A 120 2.36 7.88 15.83
CA THR A 120 1.94 6.51 15.50
C THR A 120 3.09 5.57 15.15
N LYS A 121 4.29 6.10 14.83
CA LYS A 121 5.44 5.32 14.33
C LYS A 121 5.90 4.17 15.22
N LYS A 122 5.70 4.29 16.54
CA LYS A 122 6.02 3.22 17.51
C LYS A 122 5.19 1.94 17.29
N THR A 123 4.05 2.03 16.61
CA THR A 123 3.14 0.89 16.35
C THR A 123 3.51 0.08 15.11
N TYR A 124 4.26 0.65 14.15
CA TYR A 124 4.41 0.07 12.82
C TYR A 124 5.15 -1.27 12.80
N ALA A 125 6.15 -1.46 13.67
CA ALA A 125 6.84 -2.74 13.76
C ALA A 125 5.89 -3.89 14.13
N LYS A 126 4.97 -3.66 15.10
CA LYS A 126 3.96 -4.66 15.48
C LYS A 126 3.03 -4.98 14.31
N LYS A 127 2.64 -3.97 13.53
CA LYS A 127 1.77 -4.14 12.36
C LYS A 127 2.45 -4.91 11.23
N ILE A 128 3.73 -4.64 10.97
CA ILE A 128 4.53 -5.40 10.00
C ILE A 128 4.66 -6.87 10.41
N ILE A 129 4.90 -7.14 11.70
CA ILE A 129 5.00 -8.51 12.23
C ILE A 129 3.68 -9.26 12.06
N ALA A 130 2.56 -8.61 12.39
CA ALA A 130 1.23 -9.19 12.31
C ALA A 130 0.74 -9.41 10.88
N SER A 131 1.06 -8.51 9.94
CA SER A 131 0.60 -8.59 8.55
C SER A 131 1.07 -9.84 7.85
N THR A 132 0.18 -10.53 7.14
CA THR A 132 0.51 -11.66 6.27
C THR A 132 0.83 -11.23 4.84
N ASP A 133 0.41 -10.03 4.44
CA ASP A 133 0.53 -9.51 3.09
C ASP A 133 1.87 -8.76 2.87
N PRO A 134 2.76 -9.26 1.99
CA PRO A 134 4.00 -8.57 1.61
C PRO A 134 3.78 -7.23 0.90
N MET A 135 2.73 -7.11 0.08
CA MET A 135 2.38 -5.89 -0.65
C MET A 135 2.09 -4.76 0.35
N ALA A 136 1.22 -5.05 1.33
CA ALA A 136 0.90 -4.12 2.40
C ALA A 136 2.12 -3.67 3.21
N ILE A 137 3.01 -4.62 3.54
CA ILE A 137 4.26 -4.32 4.26
C ILE A 137 5.15 -3.40 3.42
N GLY A 138 5.38 -3.71 2.14
CA GLY A 138 6.18 -2.89 1.24
C GLY A 138 5.61 -1.47 1.10
N TRP A 139 4.29 -1.35 0.97
CA TRP A 139 3.62 -0.06 0.90
C TRP A 139 3.83 0.80 2.16
N LEU A 140 3.68 0.20 3.35
CA LEU A 140 3.94 0.91 4.60
C LEU A 140 5.41 1.33 4.71
N LEU A 141 6.36 0.45 4.40
CA LEU A 141 7.79 0.75 4.44
C LEU A 141 8.15 1.93 3.54
N ASN A 142 7.64 1.96 2.31
CA ASN A 142 7.86 3.07 1.40
C ASN A 142 7.22 4.38 1.92
N SER A 143 6.01 4.29 2.45
CA SER A 143 5.33 5.46 3.04
C SER A 143 6.11 6.02 4.24
N VAL A 144 6.63 5.15 5.10
CA VAL A 144 7.51 5.51 6.22
C VAL A 144 8.81 6.12 5.71
N ARG A 145 9.45 5.55 4.68
CA ARG A 145 10.69 6.08 4.08
C ARG A 145 10.51 7.52 3.57
N LYS A 146 9.38 7.80 2.91
CA LYS A 146 9.02 9.15 2.42
C LYS A 146 8.79 10.15 3.55
N MET A 147 8.43 9.67 4.75
CA MET A 147 8.31 10.52 5.94
C MET A 147 9.68 10.69 6.62
N GLU A 148 10.32 9.58 7.00
CA GLU A 148 11.57 9.59 7.77
C GLU A 148 12.37 8.31 7.50
N GLU A 149 13.47 8.45 6.76
CA GLU A 149 14.35 7.35 6.38
C GLU A 149 14.91 6.60 7.59
N LYS A 150 15.29 7.31 8.66
CA LYS A 150 15.81 6.71 9.90
C LYS A 150 14.82 5.73 10.52
N THR A 151 13.53 6.07 10.54
CA THR A 151 12.50 5.16 11.04
C THR A 151 12.28 3.98 10.09
N ALA A 152 12.34 4.18 8.77
CA ALA A 152 12.27 3.08 7.82
C ALA A 152 13.41 2.06 8.04
N ARG A 153 14.64 2.54 8.25
CA ARG A 153 15.81 1.70 8.59
C ARG A 153 15.63 0.99 9.93
N PHE A 154 15.10 1.66 10.94
CA PHE A 154 14.78 1.04 12.23
C PHE A 154 13.77 -0.11 12.08
N LEU A 155 12.68 0.12 11.34
CA LEU A 155 11.68 -0.92 11.06
C LEU A 155 12.32 -2.10 10.33
N LEU A 156 13.10 -1.82 9.29
CA LEU A 156 13.79 -2.85 8.52
C LEU A 156 14.64 -3.77 9.40
N ASN A 157 15.45 -3.19 10.30
CA ASN A 157 16.27 -3.96 11.23
C ASN A 157 15.42 -4.74 12.25
N LYS A 158 14.38 -4.11 12.78
CA LYS A 158 13.52 -4.70 13.83
C LYS A 158 12.69 -5.87 13.33
N THR A 159 12.27 -5.85 12.06
CA THR A 159 11.37 -6.88 11.50
C THR A 159 12.03 -7.72 10.41
N LYS A 160 13.38 -7.73 10.33
CA LYS A 160 14.14 -8.46 9.29
C LYS A 160 13.74 -9.94 9.16
N LYS A 161 13.57 -10.64 10.29
CA LYS A 161 13.24 -12.07 10.34
C LYS A 161 11.82 -12.37 9.86
N THR A 162 10.96 -11.35 9.77
CA THR A 162 9.58 -11.48 9.32
C THR A 162 9.52 -11.58 7.80
N TYR A 163 10.34 -10.81 7.07
CA TYR A 163 10.19 -10.66 5.61
C TYR A 163 10.34 -11.97 4.84
N ALA A 164 11.38 -12.77 5.14
CA ALA A 164 11.59 -14.06 4.49
C ALA A 164 10.37 -14.98 4.68
N LYS A 165 9.86 -15.07 5.92
CA LYS A 165 8.67 -15.87 6.23
C LYS A 165 7.43 -15.43 5.43
N LYS A 166 7.21 -14.12 5.28
CA LYS A 166 6.07 -13.59 4.52
C LYS A 166 6.20 -13.84 3.02
N ILE A 167 7.42 -13.72 2.47
CA ILE A 167 7.67 -14.03 1.07
C ILE A 167 7.46 -15.52 0.80
N ILE A 168 7.98 -16.40 1.66
CA ILE A 168 7.82 -17.85 1.52
C ILE A 168 6.33 -18.23 1.51
N ALA A 169 5.53 -17.64 2.41
CA ALA A 169 4.10 -17.90 2.50
C ALA A 169 3.28 -17.28 1.34
N SER A 170 3.76 -16.20 0.71
CA SER A 170 3.01 -15.50 -0.34
C SER A 170 3.02 -16.26 -1.65
N THR A 171 1.88 -16.38 -2.32
CA THR A 171 1.77 -16.91 -3.68
C THR A 171 1.80 -15.83 -4.75
N ASP A 172 1.71 -14.55 -4.37
CA ASP A 172 1.68 -13.41 -5.29
C ASP A 172 3.11 -12.91 -5.62
N PRO A 173 3.59 -13.08 -6.86
CA PRO A 173 4.90 -12.59 -7.30
C PRO A 173 5.04 -11.07 -7.25
N GLU A 174 3.95 -10.33 -7.51
CA GLU A 174 3.95 -8.86 -7.49
C GLU A 174 4.15 -8.34 -6.07
N ALA A 175 3.42 -8.93 -5.10
CA ALA A 175 3.59 -8.60 -3.69
C ALA A 175 5.02 -8.86 -3.19
N ILE A 176 5.63 -9.98 -3.64
CA ILE A 176 7.01 -10.32 -3.33
C ILE A 176 7.96 -9.27 -3.93
N GLY A 177 7.84 -8.97 -5.22
CA GLY A 177 8.65 -7.97 -5.91
C GLY A 177 8.56 -6.61 -5.24
N ARG A 178 7.34 -6.19 -4.85
CA ARG A 178 7.11 -4.92 -4.17
C ARG A 178 7.80 -4.84 -2.82
N LEU A 179 7.75 -5.92 -2.02
CA LEU A 179 8.44 -5.96 -0.74
C LEU A 179 9.96 -5.89 -0.94
N LEU A 180 10.49 -6.65 -1.90
CA LEU A 180 11.92 -6.64 -2.24
C LEU A 180 12.40 -5.24 -2.69
N ASP A 181 11.65 -4.58 -3.57
CA ASP A 181 11.93 -3.20 -3.99
C ASP A 181 11.94 -2.24 -2.79
N SER A 182 10.94 -2.36 -1.90
CA SER A 182 10.83 -1.48 -0.72
C SER A 182 11.99 -1.69 0.26
N VAL A 183 12.42 -2.94 0.46
CA VAL A 183 13.59 -3.26 1.27
C VAL A 183 14.86 -2.72 0.62
N ARG A 184 15.03 -2.87 -0.70
CA ARG A 184 16.18 -2.34 -1.46
C ARG A 184 16.27 -0.82 -1.34
N GLU A 185 15.17 -0.12 -1.55
CA GLU A 185 15.09 1.34 -1.48
C GLU A 185 15.45 1.90 -0.09
N ILE A 186 15.30 1.10 0.98
CA ILE A 186 15.73 1.49 2.33
C ILE A 186 17.20 1.10 2.57
N LYS A 187 17.56 -0.14 2.21
CA LYS A 187 18.93 -0.66 2.39
C LYS A 187 19.17 -1.85 1.47
N GLU A 188 19.92 -1.60 0.40
CA GLU A 188 20.27 -2.61 -0.62
C GLU A 188 20.91 -3.87 -0.03
N GLY A 189 21.87 -3.74 0.89
CA GLY A 189 22.53 -4.90 1.52
C GLY A 189 21.56 -5.82 2.26
N THR A 190 20.49 -5.28 2.85
CA THR A 190 19.45 -6.10 3.48
C THR A 190 18.58 -6.82 2.44
N ALA A 191 18.31 -6.18 1.30
CA ALA A 191 17.60 -6.82 0.20
C ALA A 191 18.40 -7.98 -0.40
N ARG A 192 19.73 -7.83 -0.53
CA ARG A 192 20.63 -8.88 -1.00
C ARG A 192 20.64 -10.10 -0.08
N VAL A 193 20.77 -9.89 1.23
CA VAL A 193 20.71 -10.98 2.23
C VAL A 193 19.34 -11.66 2.16
N LEU A 194 18.25 -10.88 2.19
CA LEU A 194 16.90 -11.43 2.09
C LEU A 194 16.71 -12.26 0.81
N LEU A 195 17.17 -11.76 -0.35
CA LEU A 195 17.08 -12.47 -1.62
C LEU A 195 17.87 -13.79 -1.59
N SER A 196 19.06 -13.79 -1.01
CA SER A 196 19.87 -15.02 -0.89
C SER A 196 19.20 -16.11 -0.05
N GLU A 197 18.43 -15.72 0.98
CA GLU A 197 17.70 -16.65 1.85
C GLU A 197 16.48 -17.29 1.17
N ILE A 198 15.89 -16.63 0.17
CA ILE A 198 14.59 -17.03 -0.42
C ILE A 198 14.67 -17.42 -1.90
N GLN A 199 15.85 -17.33 -2.53
CA GLN A 199 16.01 -17.50 -3.98
C GLN A 199 15.47 -18.84 -4.50
N ASP A 200 15.64 -19.93 -3.74
CA ASP A 200 15.15 -21.25 -4.13
C ASP A 200 13.63 -21.31 -4.06
N THR A 201 13.03 -20.71 -3.03
CA THR A 201 11.57 -20.59 -2.94
C THR A 201 11.02 -19.73 -4.07
N ILE A 202 11.72 -18.65 -4.46
CA ILE A 202 11.34 -17.83 -5.61
C ILE A 202 11.37 -18.67 -6.89
N ALA A 203 12.39 -19.50 -7.10
CA ALA A 203 12.47 -20.38 -8.27
C ALA A 203 11.25 -21.30 -8.38
N GLU A 204 10.84 -21.93 -7.26
CA GLU A 204 9.65 -22.78 -7.23
C GLU A 204 8.36 -22.00 -7.50
N LYS A 205 8.22 -20.79 -6.95
CA LYS A 205 7.07 -19.92 -7.23
C LYS A 205 7.01 -19.48 -8.70
N ILE A 206 8.16 -19.22 -9.33
CA ILE A 206 8.22 -18.89 -10.76
C ILE A 206 7.72 -20.08 -11.60
N LYS A 207 8.18 -21.30 -11.29
CA LYS A 207 7.74 -22.52 -12.00
C LYS A 207 6.24 -22.80 -11.84
N ALA A 208 5.70 -22.51 -10.65
CA ALA A 208 4.29 -22.75 -10.33
C ALA A 208 3.33 -21.65 -10.84
N SER A 209 3.84 -20.46 -11.17
CA SER A 209 3.00 -19.33 -11.57
C SER A 209 2.55 -19.44 -13.03
N THR A 210 1.27 -19.13 -13.26
CA THR A 210 0.66 -19.10 -14.59
C THR A 210 0.61 -17.68 -15.18
N SER A 211 1.19 -16.69 -14.50
CA SER A 211 1.11 -15.27 -14.91
C SER A 211 2.48 -14.72 -15.33
N PRO A 212 2.84 -14.78 -16.64
CA PRO A 212 4.14 -14.34 -17.12
C PRO A 212 4.48 -12.88 -16.78
N GLU A 213 3.49 -11.99 -16.82
CA GLU A 213 3.70 -10.57 -16.50
C GLU A 213 4.11 -10.32 -15.05
N LEU A 214 3.50 -11.05 -14.10
CA LEU A 214 3.85 -10.93 -12.68
C LEU A 214 5.25 -11.51 -12.43
N ILE A 215 5.62 -12.58 -13.14
CA ILE A 215 6.96 -13.16 -13.09
C ILE A 215 8.00 -12.21 -13.69
N LYS A 216 7.71 -11.58 -14.83
CA LYS A 216 8.57 -10.56 -15.43
C LYS A 216 8.81 -9.41 -14.45
N SER A 217 7.75 -8.88 -13.85
CA SER A 217 7.85 -7.82 -12.84
C SER A 217 8.71 -8.24 -11.64
N LEU A 218 8.51 -9.46 -11.10
CA LEU A 218 9.31 -9.99 -10.00
C LEU A 218 10.80 -10.10 -10.40
N LEU A 219 11.09 -10.66 -11.57
CA LEU A 219 12.46 -10.80 -12.09
C LEU A 219 13.13 -9.44 -12.30
N ASP A 220 12.39 -8.40 -12.67
CA ASP A 220 12.88 -7.03 -12.78
C ASP A 220 13.18 -6.41 -11.40
N SER A 221 12.36 -6.68 -10.38
CA SER A 221 12.67 -6.28 -9.00
C SER A 221 13.94 -6.99 -8.49
N ILE A 222 14.11 -8.27 -8.80
CA ILE A 222 15.29 -9.07 -8.45
C ILE A 222 16.53 -8.55 -9.19
N SER A 223 16.44 -8.21 -10.47
CA SER A 223 17.60 -7.78 -11.27
C SER A 223 18.22 -6.47 -10.75
N LYS A 224 17.38 -5.58 -10.20
CA LYS A 224 17.79 -4.35 -9.51
C LYS A 224 18.48 -4.60 -8.17
N ILE A 225 18.35 -5.79 -7.57
CA ILE A 225 19.05 -6.19 -6.34
C ILE A 225 20.31 -6.97 -6.70
N ASP A 226 20.16 -7.98 -7.55
CA ASP A 226 21.22 -8.82 -8.07
C ASP A 226 20.84 -9.39 -9.44
N ASN A 227 21.39 -8.77 -10.49
CA ASN A 227 21.19 -9.18 -11.88
C ASN A 227 21.68 -10.61 -12.15
N LYS A 228 22.71 -11.10 -11.44
CA LYS A 228 23.20 -12.47 -11.62
C LYS A 228 22.15 -13.49 -11.17
N THR A 229 21.56 -13.26 -10.00
CA THR A 229 20.46 -14.09 -9.49
C THR A 229 19.24 -14.06 -10.41
N ALA A 230 18.84 -12.87 -10.92
CA ALA A 230 17.74 -12.78 -11.88
C ALA A 230 17.99 -13.59 -13.17
N LYS A 231 19.20 -13.50 -13.74
CA LYS A 231 19.59 -14.29 -14.94
C LYS A 231 19.59 -15.79 -14.67
N ARG A 232 20.09 -16.22 -13.50
CA ARG A 232 20.09 -17.62 -13.07
C ARG A 232 18.66 -18.16 -12.98
N LEU A 233 17.78 -17.43 -12.28
CA LEU A 233 16.38 -17.80 -12.13
C LEU A 233 15.66 -17.90 -13.49
N LYS A 234 15.88 -16.94 -14.40
CA LYS A 234 15.33 -17.01 -15.77
C LYS A 234 15.74 -18.30 -16.49
N LYS A 235 17.02 -18.70 -16.40
CA LYS A 235 17.54 -19.91 -17.03
C LYS A 235 16.99 -21.19 -16.39
N GLU A 236 17.02 -21.29 -15.06
CA GLU A 236 16.60 -22.48 -14.31
C GLU A 236 15.10 -22.76 -14.45
N THR A 237 14.30 -21.71 -14.54
CA THR A 237 12.84 -21.81 -14.64
C THR A 237 12.35 -21.90 -16.09
N LYS A 238 13.26 -21.83 -17.07
CA LYS A 238 12.96 -21.77 -18.51
C LYS A 238 11.96 -20.66 -18.87
N PHE A 239 11.95 -19.57 -18.10
CA PHE A 239 11.07 -18.43 -18.35
C PHE A 239 11.47 -17.75 -19.67
N LYS A 240 10.64 -17.89 -20.70
CA LYS A 240 10.73 -17.12 -21.94
C LYS A 240 9.80 -15.93 -21.79
N SER A 241 10.32 -14.71 -21.72
CA SER A 241 9.47 -13.54 -21.90
C SER A 241 9.01 -13.54 -23.35
N GLU A 242 7.70 -13.64 -23.60
CA GLU A 242 7.16 -13.32 -24.91
C GLU A 242 7.49 -11.86 -25.20
N GLU A 243 8.48 -11.62 -26.06
CA GLU A 243 8.70 -10.33 -26.69
C GLU A 243 7.68 -10.23 -27.83
N LYS A 244 6.65 -9.40 -27.64
CA LYS A 244 5.84 -8.84 -28.71
C LYS A 244 5.89 -7.33 -28.60
#